data_AF-A0A9P0CPJ8-F1
#
_entry.id   AF-A0A9P0CPJ8-F1
#
_cell.length_a   1.000
_cell.length_b   1.000
_cell.length_c   1.000
_cell.angle_alpha   90.00
_cell.angle_beta   90.00
_cell.angle_gamma   90.00
#
_symmetry.space_group_name_H-M   'P 1'
#
loop_
_entity.id
_entity.type
_entity.pdbx_description
1 polymer ?
#
loop_
_entity_poly.entity_id
_entity_poly.type
_entity_poly.pdbx_seq_one_letter_code
_entity_poly.pdbx_strand_id
1 'polypeptide(L)'
;MSILKNVLLQNMKLQKNITRSMHLSPACLKSQAGRYRISAKKDFPLTYEMANPPHQIAHRKSWNSWNTSNLDGGIRPAETAVEDIFVRKFVTGTWQGLFASEVIIKRQHNIIRIAGITSRGISPRKMYFLIGYTEEFLSFWLQCPVKMELQTIADKKDIVFKYI
;
A
#
# COMPACT_ATOMS: atom_id res chain seq x y z
N MET A 1 17.03 -62.62 -34.72
CA MET A 1 15.80 -62.65 -33.89
C MET A 1 16.01 -62.15 -32.44
N SER A 2 17.05 -61.35 -32.16
CA SER A 2 17.41 -60.88 -30.80
C SER A 2 17.16 -59.37 -30.59
N ILE A 3 17.06 -58.58 -31.67
CA ILE A 3 16.92 -57.12 -31.58
C ILE A 3 15.49 -56.70 -31.20
N LEU A 4 14.47 -57.42 -31.71
CA LEU A 4 13.05 -57.16 -31.42
C LEU A 4 12.64 -57.44 -29.97
N LYS A 5 13.34 -58.35 -29.26
CA LYS A 5 13.05 -58.63 -27.83
C LYS A 5 13.53 -57.52 -26.91
N ASN A 6 14.62 -56.83 -27.24
CA ASN A 6 15.14 -55.72 -26.42
C ASN A 6 14.29 -54.45 -26.54
N VAL A 7 13.65 -54.21 -27.69
CA VAL A 7 12.75 -53.05 -27.88
C VAL A 7 11.47 -53.21 -27.05
N LEU A 8 10.91 -54.41 -26.96
CA LEU A 8 9.72 -54.68 -26.14
C LEU A 8 10.00 -54.60 -24.62
N LEU A 9 11.22 -54.96 -24.18
CA LEU A 9 11.61 -54.89 -22.77
C LEU A 9 11.96 -53.46 -22.31
N GLN A 10 12.37 -52.56 -23.21
CA GLN A 10 12.60 -51.15 -22.89
C GLN A 10 11.32 -50.37 -22.61
N ASN A 11 10.20 -50.74 -23.24
CA ASN A 11 8.91 -50.10 -23.03
C ASN A 11 8.23 -50.47 -21.69
N MET A 12 8.71 -51.49 -20.98
CA MET A 12 8.16 -51.91 -19.68
C MET A 12 8.89 -51.35 -18.45
N LYS A 13 9.86 -50.43 -18.62
CA LYS A 13 10.65 -49.89 -17.49
C LYS A 13 10.65 -48.37 -17.36
N LEU A 14 9.53 -47.72 -17.71
CA LEU A 14 9.32 -46.31 -17.38
C LEU A 14 7.87 -45.98 -17.03
N GLN A 15 7.22 -46.86 -16.27
CA GLN A 15 6.27 -46.35 -15.27
C GLN A 15 7.10 -45.66 -14.18
N LYS A 16 7.43 -44.39 -14.40
CA LYS A 16 7.68 -43.47 -13.29
C LYS A 16 6.41 -43.55 -12.45
N ASN A 17 6.46 -44.29 -11.35
CA ASN A 17 5.57 -44.07 -10.24
C ASN A 17 5.79 -42.61 -9.84
N ILE A 18 4.98 -41.72 -10.42
CA ILE A 18 4.75 -40.40 -9.85
C ILE A 18 4.04 -40.73 -8.56
N THR A 19 4.81 -40.99 -7.51
CA THR A 19 4.31 -40.97 -6.15
C THR A 19 3.83 -39.55 -5.96
N ARG A 20 2.52 -39.35 -6.17
CA ARG A 20 1.83 -38.15 -5.76
C ARG A 20 1.91 -38.16 -4.24
N SER A 21 2.97 -37.57 -3.70
CA SER A 21 3.06 -37.31 -2.27
C SER A 21 1.93 -36.34 -1.94
N MET A 22 0.91 -36.85 -1.26
CA MET A 22 -0.08 -35.98 -0.65
C MET A 22 0.64 -35.20 0.45
N HIS A 23 0.65 -33.88 0.35
CA HIS A 23 1.17 -33.01 1.39
C HIS A 23 0.24 -33.14 2.61
N LEU A 24 0.58 -34.02 3.57
CA LEU A 24 -0.27 -34.34 4.73
C LEU A 24 -0.26 -33.25 5.80
N SER A 25 0.58 -32.22 5.68
CA SER A 25 0.48 -31.05 6.55
C SER A 25 -0.49 -30.03 5.95
N PRO A 26 -1.40 -29.46 6.76
CA PRO A 26 -2.27 -28.38 6.30
C PRO A 26 -1.38 -27.26 5.76
N ALA A 27 -1.70 -26.75 4.57
CA ALA A 27 -1.04 -25.56 4.05
C ALA A 27 -1.16 -24.46 5.11
N CYS A 28 -0.04 -24.01 5.65
CA CYS A 28 -0.04 -22.97 6.68
C CYS A 28 -0.47 -21.66 6.00
N LEU A 29 -1.78 -21.41 5.95
CA LEU A 29 -2.41 -20.22 5.37
C LEU A 29 -2.14 -19.01 6.28
N LYS A 30 -0.88 -18.55 6.28
CA LYS A 30 -0.49 -17.34 7.01
C LYS A 30 -1.00 -16.13 6.23
N SER A 31 -1.98 -15.41 6.78
CA SER A 31 -2.44 -14.12 6.25
C SER A 31 -1.26 -13.15 6.08
N GLN A 32 -0.93 -12.80 4.83
CA GLN A 32 0.15 -11.86 4.49
C GLN A 32 -0.32 -10.42 4.26
N ALA A 33 -1.62 -10.22 4.01
CA ALA A 33 -2.16 -8.90 3.65
C ALA A 33 -1.92 -7.88 4.78
N GLY A 34 -1.29 -6.75 4.41
CA GLY A 34 -1.03 -5.62 5.33
C GLY A 34 -0.15 -5.97 6.53
N ARG A 35 0.71 -6.99 6.42
CA ARG A 35 1.64 -7.38 7.49
C ARG A 35 3.08 -7.33 6.99
N TYR A 36 3.94 -6.65 7.76
CA TYR A 36 5.37 -6.67 7.52
C TYR A 36 5.99 -7.91 8.18
N ARG A 37 6.91 -8.57 7.47
CA ARG A 37 7.66 -9.72 7.99
C ARG A 37 8.79 -9.22 8.88
N ILE A 38 8.94 -9.86 10.04
CA ILE A 38 10.03 -9.61 11.00
C ILE A 38 11.38 -9.78 10.28
N SER A 39 12.26 -8.80 10.43
CA SER A 39 13.60 -8.82 9.87
C SER A 39 14.49 -9.70 10.75
N ALA A 40 15.44 -10.43 10.13
CA ALA A 40 16.36 -11.29 10.88
C ALA A 40 17.19 -10.51 11.92
N LYS A 41 17.53 -9.25 11.62
CA LYS A 41 18.33 -8.37 12.48
C LYS A 41 17.50 -7.41 13.35
N LYS A 42 16.18 -7.38 13.15
CA LYS A 42 15.25 -6.43 13.79
C LYS A 42 15.56 -4.94 13.54
N ASP A 43 16.18 -4.63 12.40
CA ASP A 43 16.62 -3.27 12.08
C ASP A 43 15.58 -2.47 11.27
N PHE A 44 14.44 -3.07 10.89
CA PHE A 44 13.51 -2.43 9.96
C PHE A 44 12.53 -1.49 10.72
N PRO A 45 12.58 -0.17 10.48
CA PRO A 45 11.71 0.78 11.17
C PRO A 45 10.30 0.74 10.59
N LEU A 46 9.29 0.69 11.46
CA LEU A 46 7.88 0.82 11.10
C LEU A 46 7.27 2.09 11.69
N THR A 47 6.43 2.74 10.89
CA THR A 47 5.52 3.77 11.37
C THR A 47 4.32 3.14 12.11
N TYR A 48 3.58 3.95 12.86
CA TYR A 48 2.39 3.48 13.57
C TYR A 48 1.36 2.80 12.65
N GLU A 49 1.12 3.37 11.46
CA GLU A 49 0.17 2.83 10.48
C GLU A 49 0.61 1.47 9.91
N MET A 50 1.91 1.29 9.67
CA MET A 50 2.52 0.05 9.17
C MET A 50 2.60 -1.04 10.26
N ALA A 51 2.74 -0.64 11.52
CA ALA A 51 2.91 -1.55 12.66
C ALA A 51 1.64 -2.32 13.02
N ASN A 52 0.47 -1.79 12.67
CA ASN A 52 -0.84 -2.32 13.02
C ASN A 52 -1.44 -3.13 11.85
N PRO A 53 -1.78 -4.42 12.04
CA PRO A 53 -2.37 -5.25 10.99
C PRO A 53 -3.81 -4.85 10.62
N PRO A 54 -4.34 -5.30 9.47
CA PRO A 54 -5.64 -4.84 8.95
C PRO A 54 -6.85 -5.10 9.85
N HIS A 55 -6.85 -6.18 10.63
CA HIS A 55 -7.96 -6.48 11.56
C HIS A 55 -8.00 -5.54 12.78
N GLN A 56 -7.03 -4.64 12.94
CA GLN A 56 -7.01 -3.62 13.99
C GLN A 56 -7.44 -2.23 13.46
N ILE A 57 -7.93 -2.17 12.21
CA ILE A 57 -8.64 -0.98 11.71
C ILE A 57 -9.90 -0.79 12.56
N ALA A 58 -10.18 0.46 12.92
CA ALA A 58 -11.20 0.90 13.89
C ALA A 58 -10.92 0.59 15.37
N HIS A 59 -9.84 -0.15 15.70
CA HIS A 59 -9.44 -0.41 17.10
C HIS A 59 -8.18 0.36 17.51
N ARG A 60 -7.12 0.27 16.69
CA ARG A 60 -5.84 0.96 16.92
C ARG A 60 -5.54 1.96 15.82
N LYS A 61 -5.79 1.58 14.57
CA LYS A 61 -5.65 2.47 13.41
C LYS A 61 -6.99 2.89 12.85
N SER A 62 -7.03 4.07 12.28
CA SER A 62 -8.23 4.63 11.62
C SER A 62 -8.16 4.43 10.10
N TRP A 63 -9.05 5.08 9.37
CA TRP A 63 -9.05 5.10 7.91
C TRP A 63 -8.19 6.24 7.36
N ASN A 64 -7.50 5.98 6.24
CA ASN A 64 -6.67 6.97 5.54
C ASN A 64 -7.47 7.84 4.57
N SER A 65 -8.72 7.49 4.28
CA SER A 65 -9.65 8.31 3.50
C SER A 65 -10.96 8.43 4.27
N TRP A 66 -11.41 9.67 4.46
CA TRP A 66 -12.67 10.00 5.12
C TRP A 66 -13.60 10.65 4.11
N ASN A 67 -14.74 10.01 3.87
CA ASN A 67 -15.81 10.46 2.97
C ASN A 67 -17.15 9.83 3.39
N THR A 68 -18.23 10.25 2.74
CA THR A 68 -19.59 9.74 2.98
C THR A 68 -20.04 8.70 1.94
N SER A 69 -19.21 8.39 0.95
CA SER A 69 -19.60 7.58 -0.22
C SER A 69 -19.86 6.10 0.12
N ASN A 70 -19.21 5.59 1.17
CA ASN A 70 -19.36 4.20 1.63
C ASN A 70 -20.40 4.04 2.76
N LEU A 71 -21.12 5.10 3.13
CA LEU A 71 -22.24 4.98 4.06
C LEU A 71 -23.43 4.29 3.36
N ASP A 72 -24.37 3.78 4.14
CA ASP A 72 -25.61 3.25 3.58
C ASP A 72 -26.36 4.35 2.82
N GLY A 73 -26.73 4.08 1.57
CA GLY A 73 -27.26 5.08 0.64
C GLY A 73 -26.24 6.10 0.12
N GLY A 74 -24.94 5.88 0.34
CA GLY A 74 -23.86 6.73 -0.15
C GLY A 74 -23.77 6.80 -1.67
N ILE A 75 -23.32 7.95 -2.17
CA ILE A 75 -23.28 8.26 -3.60
C ILE A 75 -21.85 8.04 -4.14
N ARG A 76 -21.74 7.46 -5.34
CA ARG A 76 -20.49 7.35 -6.13
C ARG A 76 -19.28 6.71 -5.39
N PRO A 77 -19.41 5.56 -4.71
CA PRO A 77 -18.30 4.91 -3.98
C PRO A 77 -17.14 4.52 -4.90
N ALA A 78 -17.43 4.02 -6.11
CA ALA A 78 -16.42 3.60 -7.07
C ALA A 78 -15.57 4.78 -7.57
N GLU A 79 -16.22 5.89 -7.92
CA GLU A 79 -15.54 7.07 -8.45
C GLU A 79 -14.67 7.72 -7.38
N THR A 80 -15.18 7.86 -6.15
CA THR A 80 -14.41 8.37 -5.01
C THR A 80 -13.16 7.52 -4.75
N ALA A 81 -13.26 6.19 -4.87
CA ALA A 81 -12.11 5.30 -4.70
C ALA A 81 -11.06 5.46 -5.81
N VAL A 82 -11.48 5.64 -7.07
CA VAL A 82 -10.57 5.89 -8.19
C VAL A 82 -9.84 7.22 -8.02
N GLU A 83 -10.57 8.27 -7.65
CA GLU A 83 -10.01 9.59 -7.33
C GLU A 83 -8.97 9.50 -6.19
N ASP A 84 -9.26 8.75 -5.13
CA ASP A 84 -8.34 8.56 -4.00
C ASP A 84 -7.04 7.87 -4.40
N ILE A 85 -7.14 6.82 -5.22
CA ILE A 85 -5.96 6.12 -5.72
C ILE A 85 -5.15 7.05 -6.62
N PHE A 86 -5.80 7.84 -7.46
CA PHE A 86 -5.15 8.84 -8.31
C PHE A 86 -4.41 9.88 -7.47
N VAL A 87 -5.08 10.51 -6.51
CA VAL A 87 -4.48 11.53 -5.62
C VAL A 87 -3.27 10.95 -4.89
N ARG A 88 -3.36 9.73 -4.35
CA ARG A 88 -2.23 9.08 -3.67
C ARG A 88 -1.04 8.88 -4.59
N LYS A 89 -1.25 8.37 -5.81
CA LYS A 89 -0.19 8.14 -6.78
C LYS A 89 0.42 9.45 -7.27
N PHE A 90 -0.42 10.44 -7.54
CA PHE A 90 0.01 11.78 -7.95
C PHE A 90 0.88 12.42 -6.87
N VAL A 91 0.39 12.51 -5.63
CA VAL A 91 1.13 13.10 -4.51
C VAL A 91 2.45 12.35 -4.27
N THR A 92 2.44 11.01 -4.27
CA THR A 92 3.68 10.23 -4.10
C THR A 92 4.68 10.45 -5.22
N GLY A 93 4.21 10.65 -6.46
CA GLY A 93 5.05 10.91 -7.63
C GLY A 93 5.58 12.34 -7.71
N THR A 94 4.79 13.33 -7.32
CA THR A 94 5.18 14.75 -7.28
C THR A 94 6.11 15.04 -6.10
N TRP A 95 5.80 14.48 -4.92
CA TRP A 95 6.54 14.66 -3.68
C TRP A 95 7.52 13.52 -3.42
N GLN A 96 8.46 13.36 -4.35
CA GLN A 96 9.38 12.22 -4.43
C GLN A 96 10.20 12.04 -3.15
N GLY A 97 9.89 10.98 -2.38
CA GLY A 97 10.63 10.62 -1.16
C GLY A 97 10.51 11.63 -0.01
N LEU A 98 9.63 12.64 -0.13
CA LEU A 98 9.44 13.68 0.88
C LEU A 98 8.41 13.30 1.94
N PHE A 99 7.33 12.62 1.54
CA PHE A 99 6.36 12.09 2.49
C PHE A 99 6.99 10.99 3.34
N ALA A 100 6.81 11.11 4.65
CA ALA A 100 7.30 10.17 5.64
C ALA A 100 6.16 9.34 6.26
N SER A 101 4.91 9.80 6.13
CA SER A 101 3.69 9.04 6.45
C SER A 101 2.89 8.70 5.19
N GLU A 102 1.89 7.84 5.36
CA GLU A 102 0.84 7.64 4.37
C GLU A 102 0.03 8.94 4.19
N VAL A 103 -0.48 9.17 2.98
CA VAL A 103 -1.31 10.35 2.66
C VAL A 103 -2.71 10.15 3.25
N ILE A 104 -3.22 11.16 3.95
CA ILE A 104 -4.57 11.16 4.52
C ILE A 104 -5.46 12.06 3.66
N ILE A 105 -6.59 11.54 3.21
CA ILE A 105 -7.54 12.29 2.39
C ILE A 105 -8.80 12.53 3.21
N LYS A 106 -9.24 13.78 3.32
CA LYS A 106 -10.48 14.16 4.00
C LYS A 106 -11.36 14.88 3.01
N ARG A 107 -12.54 14.33 2.73
CA ARG A 107 -13.58 15.00 1.93
C ARG A 107 -14.60 15.63 2.88
N GLN A 108 -14.72 16.95 2.80
CA GLN A 108 -15.71 17.71 3.55
C GLN A 108 -16.53 18.49 2.54
N HIS A 109 -17.75 18.01 2.27
CA HIS A 109 -18.58 18.55 1.19
C HIS A 109 -17.78 18.55 -0.13
N ASN A 110 -17.74 19.68 -0.86
CA ASN A 110 -17.00 19.84 -2.10
C ASN A 110 -15.49 20.12 -1.91
N ILE A 111 -14.99 20.18 -0.67
CA ILE A 111 -13.56 20.46 -0.42
C ILE A 111 -12.83 19.15 -0.14
N ILE A 112 -11.71 18.95 -0.85
CA ILE A 112 -10.78 17.85 -0.60
C ILE A 112 -9.56 18.39 0.14
N ARG A 113 -9.34 17.92 1.37
CA ARG A 113 -8.15 18.22 2.15
C ARG A 113 -7.20 17.03 2.11
N ILE A 114 -6.00 17.25 1.59
CA ILE A 114 -4.95 16.25 1.52
C ILE A 114 -3.95 16.57 2.62
N ALA A 115 -3.89 15.70 3.61
CA ALA A 115 -3.03 15.84 4.77
C ALA A 115 -1.88 14.82 4.76
N GLY A 116 -0.75 15.20 5.32
CA GLY A 116 0.29 14.25 5.64
C GLY A 116 1.56 14.88 6.18
N ILE A 117 2.51 14.01 6.51
CA ILE A 117 3.74 14.38 7.19
C ILE A 117 4.91 14.32 6.21
N THR A 118 5.64 15.43 6.12
CA THR A 118 6.70 15.66 5.14
C THR A 118 8.03 15.91 5.84
N SER A 119 9.11 15.35 5.29
CA SER A 119 10.48 15.61 5.76
C SER A 119 11.03 16.93 5.20
N ARG A 120 11.82 17.66 6.00
CA ARG A 120 12.46 18.93 5.61
C ARG A 120 13.67 18.76 4.67
N GLY A 121 13.55 17.91 3.64
CA GLY A 121 14.62 17.61 2.68
C GLY A 121 14.81 18.65 1.55
N ILE A 122 13.86 19.58 1.39
CA ILE A 122 13.90 20.62 0.35
C ILE A 122 13.76 22.02 0.95
N SER A 123 14.17 23.04 0.20
CA SER A 123 14.01 24.42 0.63
C SER A 123 12.52 24.81 0.76
N PRO A 124 12.15 25.67 1.72
CA PRO A 124 10.77 26.08 1.93
C PRO A 124 10.11 26.66 0.67
N ARG A 125 10.86 27.41 -0.14
CA ARG A 125 10.35 27.99 -1.40
C ARG A 125 9.87 26.92 -2.39
N LYS A 126 10.64 25.84 -2.56
CA LYS A 126 10.23 24.71 -3.40
C LYS A 126 9.03 23.99 -2.81
N MET A 127 8.95 23.91 -1.49
CA MET A 127 7.82 23.30 -0.79
C MET A 127 6.52 24.07 -1.03
N TYR A 128 6.54 25.40 -0.87
CA TYR A 128 5.39 26.26 -1.18
C TYR A 128 5.01 26.22 -2.67
N PHE A 129 5.99 26.16 -3.57
CA PHE A 129 5.72 25.95 -5.00
C PHE A 129 4.99 24.63 -5.26
N LEU A 130 5.47 23.52 -4.67
CA LEU A 130 4.83 22.22 -4.83
C LEU A 130 3.43 22.19 -4.23
N ILE A 131 3.20 22.86 -3.09
CA ILE A 131 1.87 23.01 -2.48
C ILE A 131 0.92 23.66 -3.50
N GLY A 132 1.26 24.85 -4.00
CA GLY A 132 0.42 25.57 -4.97
C GLY A 132 0.22 24.79 -6.27
N TYR A 133 1.28 24.15 -6.78
CA TYR A 133 1.17 23.28 -7.96
C TYR A 133 0.18 22.14 -7.75
N THR A 134 0.26 21.44 -6.60
CA THR A 134 -0.65 20.33 -6.31
C THR A 134 -2.09 20.77 -6.08
N GLU A 135 -2.30 21.90 -5.39
CA GLU A 135 -3.64 22.45 -5.15
C GLU A 135 -4.30 22.87 -6.46
N GLU A 136 -3.62 23.66 -7.29
CA GLU A 136 -4.17 24.14 -8.56
C GLU A 136 -4.42 22.98 -9.53
N PHE A 137 -3.44 22.10 -9.73
CA PHE A 137 -3.58 20.98 -10.68
C PHE A 137 -4.75 20.05 -10.31
N LEU A 138 -4.84 19.66 -9.04
CA LEU A 138 -5.93 18.79 -8.60
C LEU A 138 -7.27 19.51 -8.58
N SER A 139 -7.29 20.81 -8.33
CA SER A 139 -8.51 21.62 -8.40
C SER A 139 -9.09 21.65 -9.82
N PHE A 140 -8.25 21.88 -10.83
CA PHE A 140 -8.66 21.83 -12.24
C PHE A 140 -9.05 20.41 -12.70
N TRP A 141 -8.37 19.37 -12.22
CA TRP A 141 -8.68 18.00 -12.62
C TRP A 141 -9.99 17.48 -12.02
N LEU A 142 -10.17 17.66 -10.70
CA LEU A 142 -11.33 17.15 -9.95
C LEU A 142 -12.51 18.12 -9.94
N GLN A 143 -12.34 19.33 -10.48
CA GLN A 143 -13.36 20.39 -10.53
C GLN A 143 -13.88 20.77 -9.13
N CYS A 144 -13.00 20.70 -8.13
CA CYS A 144 -13.34 20.97 -6.74
C CYS A 144 -12.16 21.62 -6.01
N PRO A 145 -12.39 22.51 -5.03
CA PRO A 145 -11.32 23.12 -4.26
C PRO A 145 -10.52 22.07 -3.47
N VAL A 146 -9.21 22.03 -3.71
CA VAL A 146 -8.26 21.16 -3.01
C VAL A 146 -7.36 21.99 -2.09
N LYS A 147 -7.13 21.49 -0.88
CA LYS A 147 -6.20 22.10 0.09
C LYS A 147 -5.20 21.10 0.62
N MET A 148 -3.93 21.48 0.67
CA MET A 148 -2.84 20.68 1.22
C MET A 148 -2.56 21.08 2.67
N GLU A 149 -2.65 20.12 3.59
CA GLU A 149 -2.37 20.27 5.02
C GLU A 149 -1.10 19.49 5.37
N LEU A 150 0.06 20.15 5.29
CA LEU A 150 1.35 19.51 5.53
C LEU A 150 1.90 19.82 6.92
N GLN A 151 2.37 18.78 7.60
CA GLN A 151 3.17 18.91 8.81
C GLN A 151 4.61 18.52 8.51
N THR A 152 5.57 19.36 8.90
CA THR A 152 6.99 19.10 8.63
C THR A 152 7.69 18.46 9.83
N ILE A 153 8.64 17.56 9.54
CA ILE A 153 9.46 16.87 10.53
C ILE A 153 10.95 17.03 10.17
N ALA A 154 11.81 17.04 11.19
CA ALA A 154 13.26 17.08 11.03
C ALA A 154 13.76 15.83 10.30
N ASP A 155 13.60 14.67 10.94
CA ASP A 155 14.12 13.41 10.46
C ASP A 155 13.01 12.36 10.34
N LYS A 156 13.16 11.43 9.38
CA LYS A 156 12.22 10.30 9.23
C LYS A 156 12.21 9.36 10.46
N LYS A 157 13.24 9.45 11.31
CA LYS A 157 13.35 8.70 12.57
C LYS A 157 12.27 9.10 13.58
N ASP A 158 11.79 10.34 13.54
CA ASP A 158 10.82 10.85 14.51
C ASP A 158 9.42 10.21 14.37
N ILE A 159 9.15 9.54 13.23
CA ILE A 159 7.87 8.85 12.96
C ILE A 159 7.95 7.35 13.30
N VAL A 160 9.14 6.85 13.62
CA VAL A 160 9.34 5.42 13.88
C VAL A 160 8.65 5.05 15.19
N PHE A 161 7.72 4.11 15.10
CA PHE A 161 6.96 3.60 16.24
C PHE A 161 7.62 2.36 16.85
N LYS A 162 8.07 1.43 16.00
CA LYS A 162 8.76 0.20 16.44
C LYS A 162 9.71 -0.31 15.38
N TYR A 163 10.69 -1.09 15.80
CA TYR A 163 11.58 -1.84 14.93
C TYR A 163 11.17 -3.32 14.90
N ILE A 164 11.22 -3.94 13.72
CA ILE A 164 10.88 -5.36 13.51
C ILE A 164 11.97 -6.11 12.74
#